data_AF-A0A957FXY4-F1
#
_entry.id   AF-A0A957FXY4-F1
#
_cell.length_a   1.000
_cell.length_b   1.000
_cell.length_c   1.000
_cell.angle_alpha   90.00
_cell.angle_beta   90.00
_cell.angle_gamma   90.00
#
_symmetry.space_group_name_H-M   'P 1'
#
loop_
_entity.id
_entity.type
_entity.pdbx_description
1 polymer ?
#
loop_
_entity_poly.entity_id
_entity_poly.type
_entity_poly.pdbx_seq_one_letter_code
_entity_poly.pdbx_strand_id
1 'polypeptide(L)'
;MNAVELFAESLARLQQQYSRFRFFAERDLVWTVQLLLLDLIAEQELPFQVFNDYPMLPGTRRSLSADLVILDQDEAVQVAAEFKYEPDHRRRDILPGKLPVVDWGQHGVGRDMERIRQFVAAKKCPFACAILVDEGGFFRRRPPYPGSEWRAWEH
;
A
#
# COMPACT_ATOMS: atom_id res chain seq x y z
N MET A 1 -3.79 18.82 -8.61
CA MET A 1 -3.27 17.56 -8.04
C MET A 1 -3.75 16.41 -8.90
N ASN A 2 -2.85 15.56 -9.39
CA ASN A 2 -3.22 14.30 -10.05
C ASN A 2 -3.29 13.15 -9.03
N ALA A 3 -3.79 11.98 -9.44
CA ALA A 3 -3.96 10.83 -8.53
C ALA A 3 -2.65 10.32 -7.91
N VAL A 4 -1.52 10.43 -8.62
CA VAL A 4 -0.20 10.02 -8.10
C VAL A 4 0.29 11.01 -7.05
N GLU A 5 0.11 12.31 -7.28
CA GLU A 5 0.42 13.37 -6.30
C GLU A 5 -0.44 13.22 -5.04
N LEU A 6 -1.74 12.97 -5.21
CA LEU A 6 -2.68 12.69 -4.12
C LEU A 6 -2.24 11.47 -3.30
N PHE A 7 -1.86 10.39 -3.97
CA PHE A 7 -1.35 9.19 -3.31
C PHE A 7 -0.05 9.47 -2.55
N ALA A 8 0.91 10.15 -3.17
CA ALA A 8 2.16 10.52 -2.53
C ALA A 8 1.92 11.42 -1.30
N GLU A 9 0.98 12.37 -1.37
CA GLU A 9 0.62 13.22 -0.24
C GLU A 9 -0.03 12.41 0.90
N SER A 10 -0.88 11.43 0.59
CA SER A 10 -1.45 10.55 1.61
C SER A 10 -0.37 9.75 2.37
N LEU A 11 0.67 9.29 1.67
CA LEU A 11 1.80 8.61 2.29
C LEU A 11 2.66 9.58 3.12
N ALA A 12 2.82 10.82 2.65
CA ALA A 12 3.50 11.85 3.42
C ALA A 12 2.75 12.19 4.71
N ARG A 13 1.41 12.28 4.65
CA ARG A 13 0.57 12.46 5.85
C ARG A 13 0.66 11.26 6.79
N LEU A 14 0.61 10.04 6.25
CA LEU A 14 0.82 8.81 7.02
C LEU A 14 2.15 8.85 7.76
N GLN A 15 3.24 9.21 7.07
CA GLN A 15 4.56 9.34 7.66
C GLN A 15 4.56 10.39 8.79
N GLN A 16 4.09 11.61 8.53
CA GLN A 16 4.07 12.69 9.52
C GLN A 16 3.26 12.35 10.78
N GLN A 17 2.24 11.51 10.64
CA GLN A 17 1.31 11.15 11.71
C GLN A 17 1.48 9.72 12.19
N TYR A 18 2.53 9.00 11.76
CA TYR A 18 2.63 7.55 11.94
C TYR A 18 2.47 7.11 13.41
N SER A 19 3.08 7.87 14.33
CA SER A 19 3.02 7.63 15.77
C SER A 19 1.62 7.73 16.39
N ARG A 20 0.65 8.32 15.69
CA ARG A 20 -0.76 8.41 16.13
C ARG A 20 -1.55 7.15 15.79
N PHE A 21 -1.08 6.36 14.83
CA PHE A 21 -1.74 5.14 14.41
C PHE A 21 -1.16 3.94 15.15
N ARG A 22 -2.00 2.91 15.30
CA ARG A 22 -1.58 1.63 15.84
C ARG A 22 -2.12 0.53 14.95
N PHE A 23 -1.23 -0.03 14.14
CA PHE A 23 -1.56 -1.11 13.22
C PHE A 23 -1.39 -2.46 13.91
N PHE A 24 -2.32 -3.38 13.73
CA PHE A 24 -2.23 -4.76 14.19
C PHE A 24 -2.16 -5.75 13.03
N ALA A 25 -2.63 -5.32 11.85
CA ALA A 25 -2.60 -6.08 10.61
C ALA A 25 -2.43 -5.13 9.40
N GLU A 26 -2.05 -5.71 8.27
CA GLU A 26 -1.92 -5.02 6.97
C GLU A 26 -3.18 -4.22 6.58
N ARG A 27 -4.38 -4.78 6.81
CA ARG A 27 -5.65 -4.10 6.53
C ARG A 27 -5.83 -2.79 7.30
N ASP A 28 -5.21 -2.65 8.47
CA ASP A 28 -5.33 -1.43 9.28
C ASP A 28 -4.53 -0.30 8.61
N LEU A 29 -3.37 -0.63 8.04
CA LEU A 29 -2.58 0.29 7.22
C LEU A 29 -3.33 0.71 5.95
N VAL A 30 -3.91 -0.25 5.22
CA VAL A 30 -4.71 0.03 4.02
C VAL A 30 -5.89 0.94 4.35
N TRP A 31 -6.64 0.62 5.41
CA TRP A 31 -7.75 1.44 5.90
C TRP A 31 -7.31 2.86 6.24
N THR A 32 -6.20 3.03 6.95
CA THR A 32 -5.70 4.35 7.33
C THR A 32 -5.28 5.17 6.10
N VAL A 33 -4.58 4.58 5.13
CA VAL A 33 -4.24 5.28 3.88
C VAL A 33 -5.50 5.65 3.10
N GLN A 34 -6.49 4.77 3.05
CA GLN A 34 -7.78 5.06 2.42
C GLN A 34 -8.46 6.27 3.08
N LEU A 35 -8.52 6.34 4.41
CA LEU A 35 -9.09 7.49 5.11
C LEU A 35 -8.32 8.79 4.82
N LEU A 36 -6.98 8.75 4.85
CA LEU A 36 -6.16 9.92 4.54
C LEU A 36 -6.39 10.42 3.10
N LEU A 37 -6.58 9.52 2.14
CA LEU A 37 -6.96 9.87 0.77
C LEU A 37 -8.35 10.51 0.71
N LEU A 38 -9.34 9.94 1.39
CA LEU A 38 -10.70 10.47 1.41
C LEU A 38 -10.74 11.88 2.04
N ASP A 39 -10.00 12.09 3.11
CA ASP A 39 -9.86 13.41 3.75
C ASP A 39 -9.21 14.40 2.77
N LEU A 40 -8.11 14.02 2.11
CA LEU A 40 -7.44 14.84 1.10
C LEU A 40 -8.36 15.21 -0.08
N ILE A 41 -9.14 14.24 -0.56
CA ILE A 41 -10.11 14.43 -1.66
C ILE A 41 -11.18 15.42 -1.24
N ALA A 42 -11.72 15.29 -0.02
CA ALA A 42 -12.75 16.19 0.50
C ALA A 42 -12.21 17.60 0.75
N GLU A 43 -11.03 17.73 1.36
CA GLU A 43 -10.37 19.01 1.65
C GLU A 43 -10.07 19.82 0.39
N GLN A 44 -9.73 19.14 -0.72
CA GLN A 44 -9.30 19.77 -1.97
C GLN A 44 -10.38 19.70 -3.07
N GLU A 45 -11.58 19.21 -2.75
CA GLU A 45 -12.71 19.06 -3.69
C GLU A 45 -12.31 18.31 -4.99
N LEU A 46 -11.53 17.24 -4.86
CA LEU A 46 -11.02 16.50 -6.01
C LEU A 46 -12.04 15.48 -6.54
N PRO A 47 -12.12 15.25 -7.87
CA PRO A 47 -13.09 14.33 -8.46
C PRO A 47 -12.57 12.88 -8.50
N PHE A 48 -11.97 12.40 -7.40
CA PHE A 48 -11.41 11.05 -7.31
C PHE A 48 -12.26 10.16 -6.38
N GLN A 49 -12.23 8.85 -6.64
CA GLN A 49 -12.82 7.84 -5.77
C GLN A 49 -11.75 6.86 -5.31
N VAL A 50 -11.93 6.26 -4.13
CA VAL A 50 -10.95 5.35 -3.54
C VAL A 50 -11.63 4.06 -3.11
N PHE A 51 -11.11 2.93 -3.59
CA PHE A 51 -11.62 1.60 -3.25
C PHE A 51 -10.50 0.72 -2.70
N ASN A 52 -10.87 -0.21 -1.83
CA ASN A 52 -10.01 -1.28 -1.36
C ASN A 52 -10.46 -2.64 -1.93
N ASP A 53 -9.54 -3.60 -2.03
CA ASP A 53 -9.78 -4.93 -2.64
C ASP A 53 -10.45 -4.84 -4.03
N TYR A 54 -9.97 -3.91 -4.85
CA TYR A 54 -10.59 -3.60 -6.14
C TYR A 54 -10.12 -4.56 -7.23
N PRO A 55 -11.03 -5.21 -7.98
CA PRO A 55 -10.67 -6.18 -9.01
C PRO A 55 -9.95 -5.53 -10.20
N MET A 56 -8.68 -5.89 -10.43
CA MET A 56 -7.86 -5.33 -11.52
C MET A 56 -7.80 -6.24 -12.74
N LEU A 57 -7.62 -7.55 -12.51
CA LEU A 57 -7.50 -8.55 -13.57
C LEU A 57 -8.40 -9.75 -13.29
N PRO A 58 -8.93 -10.41 -14.34
CA PRO A 58 -9.60 -11.69 -14.16
C PRO A 58 -8.60 -12.72 -13.61
N GLY A 59 -9.03 -13.52 -12.64
CA GLY A 59 -8.24 -14.64 -12.13
C GLY A 59 -9.01 -15.96 -12.24
N THR A 60 -8.34 -17.06 -11.92
CA THR A 60 -8.84 -18.43 -12.14
C THR A 60 -10.04 -18.82 -11.28
N ARG A 61 -10.20 -18.20 -10.10
CA ARG A 61 -11.35 -18.40 -9.19
C ARG A 61 -11.93 -17.09 -8.64
N ARG A 62 -11.09 -16.08 -8.49
CA ARG A 62 -11.43 -14.71 -8.08
C ARG A 62 -10.59 -13.74 -8.89
N SER A 63 -11.02 -12.49 -9.00
CA SER A 63 -10.20 -11.42 -9.55
C SER A 63 -8.87 -11.32 -8.81
N LEU A 64 -7.83 -10.95 -9.54
CA LEU A 64 -6.62 -10.40 -8.94
C LEU A 64 -6.93 -8.95 -8.60
N SER A 65 -7.17 -8.70 -7.32
CA SER A 65 -7.48 -7.37 -6.80
C SER A 65 -6.22 -6.65 -6.35
N ALA A 66 -6.24 -5.32 -6.43
CA ALA A 66 -5.29 -4.46 -5.73
C ALA A 66 -5.82 -4.11 -4.34
N ASP A 67 -4.94 -3.96 -3.36
CA ASP A 67 -5.34 -3.63 -1.98
C ASP A 67 -6.02 -2.27 -1.89
N LEU A 68 -5.55 -1.30 -2.69
CA LEU A 68 -6.10 0.05 -2.78
C LEU A 68 -6.00 0.59 -4.21
N VAL A 69 -7.03 1.30 -4.66
CA VAL A 69 -7.04 2.00 -5.95
C VAL A 69 -7.60 3.40 -5.84
N ILE A 70 -7.15 4.28 -6.73
CA ILE A 70 -7.74 5.61 -6.96
C ILE A 70 -8.30 5.64 -8.38
N LEU A 71 -9.59 5.94 -8.51
CA LEU A 71 -10.29 6.11 -9.78
C LEU A 71 -10.51 7.60 -10.06
N ASP A 72 -10.49 7.98 -11.34
CA ASP A 72 -10.96 9.28 -11.80
C ASP A 72 -12.50 9.32 -11.97
N GLN A 73 -12.99 10.46 -12.45
CA GLN A 73 -14.40 10.72 -12.72
C GLN A 73 -15.02 9.82 -13.80
N ASP A 74 -14.19 9.20 -14.65
CA ASP A 74 -14.61 8.29 -15.71
C ASP A 74 -14.49 6.82 -15.26
N GLU A 75 -14.35 6.60 -13.94
CA GLU A 75 -14.15 5.28 -13.30
C GLU A 75 -12.88 4.54 -13.75
N ALA A 76 -11.93 5.25 -14.38
CA ALA A 76 -10.66 4.65 -14.78
C ALA A 76 -9.67 4.63 -13.61
N VAL A 77 -9.03 3.49 -13.38
CA VAL A 77 -8.03 3.34 -12.32
C VAL A 77 -6.76 4.11 -12.70
N GLN A 78 -6.44 5.13 -11.91
CA GLN A 78 -5.25 5.97 -12.09
C GLN A 78 -4.06 5.48 -11.25
N VAL A 79 -4.34 4.95 -10.06
CA VAL A 79 -3.33 4.38 -9.14
C VAL A 79 -3.83 3.04 -8.61
N ALA A 80 -2.94 2.04 -8.59
CA ALA A 80 -3.14 0.80 -7.85
C ALA A 80 -1.97 0.57 -6.88
N ALA A 81 -2.27 0.19 -5.64
CA ALA A 81 -1.27 -0.06 -4.61
C ALA A 81 -1.47 -1.42 -3.94
N GLU A 82 -0.36 -2.13 -3.71
CA GLU A 82 -0.28 -3.30 -2.84
C GLU A 82 0.44 -2.89 -1.55
N PHE A 83 -0.01 -3.42 -0.41
CA PHE A 83 0.56 -3.12 0.90
C PHE A 83 1.10 -4.38 1.57
N LYS A 84 2.14 -4.17 2.37
CA LYS A 84 2.65 -5.11 3.36
C LYS A 84 2.96 -4.33 4.63
N TYR A 85 2.70 -4.96 5.77
CA TYR A 85 3.03 -4.39 7.07
C TYR A 85 3.82 -5.41 7.89
N GLU A 86 5.05 -5.04 8.25
CA GLU A 86 5.90 -5.77 9.17
C GLU A 86 5.96 -4.98 10.50
N PRO A 87 5.34 -5.47 11.58
CA PRO A 87 5.36 -4.79 12.87
C PRO A 87 6.76 -4.85 13.51
N ASP A 88 7.04 -3.96 14.45
CA ASP A 88 8.22 -4.13 15.32
C ASP A 88 8.04 -5.39 16.18
N HIS A 89 8.96 -6.35 16.04
CA HIS A 89 8.97 -7.60 16.82
C HIS A 89 9.18 -7.39 18.32
N ARG A 90 9.54 -6.18 18.76
CA ARG A 90 9.65 -5.81 20.18
C ARG A 90 8.32 -5.41 20.80
N ARG A 91 7.25 -5.30 20.00
CA ARG A 91 5.91 -4.98 20.49
C ARG A 91 5.43 -6.01 21.50
N ARG A 92 4.77 -5.50 22.54
CA ARG A 92 4.25 -6.28 23.67
C ARG A 92 2.72 -6.32 23.71
N ASP A 93 2.08 -5.55 22.85
CA ASP A 93 0.64 -5.49 22.66
C ASP A 93 0.13 -6.51 21.63
N ILE A 94 1.03 -7.32 21.05
CA ILE A 94 0.73 -8.45 20.18
C ILE A 94 1.50 -9.67 20.71
N LEU A 95 0.86 -10.84 20.75
CA LEU A 95 1.55 -12.08 21.11
C LEU A 95 2.61 -12.41 20.03
N PRO A 96 3.84 -12.81 20.39
CA PRO A 96 4.92 -13.04 19.42
C PRO A 96 4.54 -13.98 18.26
N GLY A 97 3.81 -15.07 18.55
CA GLY A 97 3.34 -16.02 17.53
C GLY A 97 2.10 -15.56 16.72
N LYS A 98 1.64 -14.33 16.93
CA LYS A 98 0.49 -13.70 16.25
C LYS A 98 0.85 -12.41 15.54
N LEU A 99 2.12 -12.01 15.55
CA LEU A 99 2.59 -10.92 14.71
C LEU A 99 2.32 -11.26 13.24
N PRO A 100 1.75 -10.34 12.44
CA PRO A 100 1.86 -10.41 11.00
C PRO A 100 3.33 -10.61 10.62
N VAL A 101 3.60 -11.57 9.73
CA VAL A 101 4.94 -11.81 9.22
C VAL A 101 4.89 -11.69 7.72
N VAL A 102 5.70 -10.78 7.18
CA VAL A 102 5.87 -10.61 5.75
C VAL A 102 6.83 -11.68 5.22
N ASP A 103 6.40 -12.41 4.19
CA ASP A 103 7.31 -13.23 3.39
C ASP A 103 8.07 -12.32 2.41
N TRP A 104 9.39 -12.22 2.56
CA TRP A 104 10.26 -11.46 1.65
C TRP A 104 10.43 -12.13 0.28
N GLY A 105 10.15 -13.44 0.18
CA GLY A 105 10.38 -14.24 -1.02
C GLY A 105 9.34 -14.05 -2.13
N GLN A 106 9.33 -15.00 -3.05
CA GLN A 106 8.47 -14.99 -4.24
C GLN A 106 6.97 -15.10 -3.93
N HIS A 107 6.59 -15.52 -2.73
CA HIS A 107 5.19 -15.70 -2.35
C HIS A 107 4.61 -14.54 -1.55
N GLY A 108 5.44 -13.64 -1.00
CA GLY A 108 5.02 -12.36 -0.40
C GLY A 108 5.44 -11.18 -1.26
N VAL A 109 6.48 -10.43 -0.85
CA VAL A 109 6.90 -9.18 -1.54
C VAL A 109 7.16 -9.40 -3.03
N GLY A 110 7.78 -10.51 -3.42
CA GLY A 110 8.02 -10.83 -4.83
C GLY A 110 6.74 -11.00 -5.65
N ARG A 111 5.68 -11.51 -5.02
CA ARG A 111 4.36 -11.66 -5.64
C ARG A 111 3.70 -10.31 -5.86
N ASP A 112 3.76 -9.41 -4.88
CA ASP A 112 3.18 -8.07 -4.98
C ASP A 112 3.89 -7.25 -6.08
N MET A 113 5.22 -7.37 -6.15
CA MET A 113 6.03 -6.75 -7.22
C MET A 113 5.65 -7.28 -8.61
N GLU A 114 5.32 -8.56 -8.74
CA GLU A 114 4.85 -9.13 -9.99
C GLU A 114 3.43 -8.63 -10.34
N ARG A 115 2.52 -8.54 -9.36
CA ARG A 115 1.15 -8.04 -9.58
C ARG A 115 1.12 -6.61 -10.11
N ILE A 116 1.86 -5.69 -9.48
CA ILE A 116 1.87 -4.28 -9.91
C ILE A 116 2.39 -4.14 -11.34
N ARG A 117 3.37 -4.96 -11.74
CA ARG A 117 3.86 -5.00 -13.12
C ARG A 117 2.80 -5.52 -14.07
N GLN A 118 2.04 -6.55 -13.68
CA GLN A 118 0.94 -7.08 -14.48
C GLN A 118 -0.17 -6.05 -14.68
N PHE A 119 -0.53 -5.27 -13.66
CA PHE A 119 -1.54 -4.22 -13.78
C PHE A 119 -1.16 -3.17 -14.83
N VAL A 120 0.08 -2.70 -14.80
CA VAL A 120 0.60 -1.72 -15.77
C VAL A 120 0.74 -2.34 -17.16
N ALA A 121 1.32 -3.54 -17.27
CA ALA A 121 1.52 -4.23 -18.55
C ALA A 121 0.19 -4.53 -19.26
N ALA A 122 -0.86 -4.86 -18.49
CA ALA A 122 -2.21 -5.07 -19.00
C ALA A 122 -3.00 -3.78 -19.25
N LYS A 123 -2.37 -2.60 -19.10
CA LYS A 123 -2.97 -1.27 -19.25
C LYS A 123 -4.21 -1.06 -18.37
N LYS A 124 -4.22 -1.66 -17.18
CA LYS A 124 -5.31 -1.49 -16.21
C LYS A 124 -5.18 -0.21 -15.39
N CYS A 125 -3.97 0.28 -15.24
CA CYS A 125 -3.68 1.57 -14.63
C CYS A 125 -2.37 2.12 -15.19
N PRO A 126 -2.19 3.45 -15.24
CA PRO A 126 -0.94 4.07 -15.65
C PRO A 126 0.14 3.97 -14.57
N PHE A 127 -0.23 3.88 -13.29
CA PHE A 127 0.70 3.80 -12.17
C PHE A 127 0.29 2.69 -11.18
N ALA A 128 1.24 1.83 -10.82
CA ALA A 128 1.08 0.86 -9.76
C ALA A 128 2.34 0.75 -8.90
N CYS A 129 2.18 0.55 -7.59
CA CYS A 129 3.30 0.43 -6.65
C CYS A 129 3.02 -0.57 -5.52
N ALA A 130 4.09 -1.09 -4.92
CA ALA A 130 4.02 -1.94 -3.73
C ALA A 130 4.71 -1.22 -2.57
N ILE A 131 4.07 -1.19 -1.42
CA ILE A 131 4.53 -0.49 -0.22
C ILE A 131 4.71 -1.50 0.90
N LEU A 132 5.91 -1.56 1.46
CA LEU A 132 6.18 -2.26 2.70
C LEU A 132 6.50 -1.24 3.80
N VAL A 133 5.68 -1.24 4.85
CA VAL A 133 6.02 -0.56 6.10
C VAL A 133 6.76 -1.56 6.99
N ASP A 134 8.06 -1.33 7.18
CA ASP A 134 8.94 -2.12 8.05
C ASP A 134 9.16 -1.39 9.38
N GLU A 135 8.17 -1.47 10.28
CA GLU A 135 8.07 -0.65 11.49
C GLU A 135 9.28 -0.81 12.41
N GLY A 136 9.76 -2.05 12.59
CA GLY A 136 10.94 -2.35 13.42
C GLY A 136 12.27 -2.30 12.67
N GLY A 137 12.25 -2.09 11.35
CA GLY A 137 13.46 -2.20 10.53
C GLY A 137 14.00 -3.63 10.45
N PHE A 138 13.13 -4.66 10.44
CA PHE A 138 13.50 -6.06 10.34
C PHE A 138 14.11 -6.39 8.97
N PHE A 139 13.59 -5.78 7.91
CA PHE A 139 14.05 -5.97 6.53
C PHE A 139 15.05 -4.92 6.06
N ARG A 140 15.19 -3.76 6.73
CA ARG A 140 16.07 -2.64 6.29
C ARG A 140 17.53 -3.00 5.95
N ARG A 141 18.05 -4.11 6.49
CA ARG A 141 19.42 -4.59 6.22
C ARG A 141 19.52 -5.44 4.94
N ARG A 142 18.39 -5.86 4.38
CA ARG A 142 18.32 -6.58 3.11
C ARG A 142 18.38 -5.57 1.96
N PRO A 143 18.97 -5.93 0.81
CA PRO A 143 18.83 -5.13 -0.40
C PRO A 143 17.34 -4.92 -0.71
N PRO A 144 16.91 -3.72 -1.13
CA PRO A 144 15.54 -3.53 -1.58
C PRO A 144 15.24 -4.44 -2.79
N TYR A 145 13.97 -4.81 -2.96
CA TYR A 145 13.56 -5.63 -4.10
C TYR A 145 13.87 -4.90 -5.42
N PRO A 146 14.27 -5.55 -6.52
CA PRO A 146 14.62 -4.85 -7.75
C PRO A 146 13.51 -3.92 -8.26
N GLY A 147 13.88 -2.64 -8.51
CA GLY A 147 12.94 -1.58 -8.89
C GLY A 147 12.25 -0.89 -7.70
N SER A 148 12.74 -1.11 -6.47
CA SER A 148 12.26 -0.44 -5.26
C SER A 148 13.44 0.15 -4.47
N GLU A 149 13.12 0.92 -3.44
CA GLU A 149 14.10 1.55 -2.55
C GLU A 149 13.60 1.54 -1.10
N TRP A 150 14.54 1.58 -0.16
CA TRP A 150 14.21 1.86 1.24
C TRP A 150 14.16 3.36 1.47
N ARG A 151 13.06 3.84 2.07
CA ARG A 151 12.93 5.22 2.55
C ARG A 151 12.88 5.21 4.07
N ALA A 152 13.91 5.76 4.70
CA ALA A 152 13.91 5.95 6.14
C ALA A 152 12.95 7.07 6.52
N TRP A 153 12.15 6.86 7.56
CA TRP A 153 11.31 7.91 8.14
C TRP A 153 12.02 8.46 9.38
N GLU A 154 12.20 9.78 9.43
CA GLU A 154 12.74 10.45 10.61
C GLU A 154 11.64 10.52 11.68
N HIS A 155 11.82 9.75 12.76
CA HIS A 155 10.94 9.69 13.92
C HIS A 155 11.74 9.71 15.22
#